data_AF-A0A6P0HEY1-F1
#
_entry.id   AF-A0A6P0HEY1-F1
#
_cell.length_a   1.000
_cell.length_b   1.000
_cell.length_c   1.000
_cell.angle_alpha   90.00
_cell.angle_beta   90.00
_cell.angle_gamma   90.00
#
_symmetry.space_group_name_H-M   'P 1'
#
loop_
_entity.id
_entity.type
_entity.pdbx_description
1 polymer ?
#
loop_
_entity_poly.entity_id
_entity_poly.type
_entity_poly.pdbx_seq_one_letter_code
_entity_poly.pdbx_strand_id
1 'polypeptide(L)'
;MSAFTSPPASASKVRRVRALAADPTPAIRESAALSHHAPIDVLEHLADDADPSVRACVARNPRTPTWVLTALAADRSPRVRGWVAAHRLCHPDLLARLAADPDPAVRAVVAWAAGWQH
;
A
#
# COMPACT_ATOMS: atom_id res chain seq x y z
N MET A 1 30.93 -26.87 13.83
CA MET A 1 30.48 -25.45 13.86
C MET A 1 29.14 -25.37 13.13
N SER A 2 28.02 -25.64 13.82
CA SER A 2 26.70 -25.58 13.20
C SER A 2 26.29 -24.12 12.96
N ALA A 3 26.15 -23.74 11.69
CA ALA A 3 25.61 -22.46 11.31
C ALA A 3 24.11 -22.45 11.59
N PHE A 4 23.69 -21.69 12.62
CA PHE A 4 22.30 -21.38 12.86
C PHE A 4 21.86 -20.33 11.81
N THR A 5 21.58 -20.79 10.60
CA THR A 5 20.95 -19.91 9.60
C THR A 5 19.48 -19.77 9.99
N SER A 6 19.15 -18.67 10.67
CA SER A 6 17.76 -18.23 10.77
C SER A 6 17.15 -18.26 9.37
N PRO A 7 16.03 -18.97 9.14
CA PRO A 7 15.45 -19.03 7.81
C PRO A 7 15.16 -17.60 7.34
N PRO A 8 15.56 -17.23 6.11
CA PRO A 8 15.29 -15.90 5.57
C PRO A 8 13.80 -15.63 5.73
N ALA A 9 13.42 -14.50 6.35
CA ALA A 9 12.04 -14.11 6.71
C ALA A 9 10.99 -15.21 6.38
N SER A 10 10.86 -16.18 7.29
CA SER A 10 10.43 -17.56 6.98
C SER A 10 9.18 -17.68 6.09
N ALA A 11 9.13 -18.74 5.26
CA ALA A 11 7.93 -19.14 4.50
C ALA A 11 6.66 -19.18 5.38
N SER A 12 6.83 -19.43 6.69
CA SER A 12 5.76 -19.36 7.70
C SER A 12 5.17 -17.96 7.89
N LYS A 13 5.98 -16.88 7.79
CA LYS A 13 5.50 -15.50 7.85
C LYS A 13 4.67 -15.16 6.62
N VAL A 14 5.15 -15.52 5.42
CA VAL A 14 4.41 -15.34 4.17
C VAL A 14 3.08 -16.09 4.21
N ARG A 15 3.09 -17.36 4.65
CA ARG A 15 1.87 -18.16 4.82
C ARG A 15 0.89 -17.48 5.78
N ARG A 16 1.36 -16.95 6.90
CA ARG A 16 0.52 -16.21 7.86
C ARG A 16 -0.09 -14.97 7.22
N VAL A 17 0.69 -14.17 6.49
CA VAL A 17 0.17 -12.96 5.83
C VAL A 17 -0.92 -13.31 4.82
N ARG A 18 -0.74 -14.38 4.04
CA ARG A 18 -1.80 -14.89 3.15
C ARG A 18 -3.07 -15.29 3.88
N ALA A 19 -2.97 -15.95 5.04
CA ALA A 19 -4.12 -16.31 5.84
C ALA A 19 -4.87 -15.08 6.38
N LEU A 20 -4.13 -14.07 6.87
CA LEU A 20 -4.71 -12.81 7.35
C LEU A 20 -5.40 -12.03 6.22
N ALA A 21 -4.87 -12.10 5.00
CA ALA A 21 -5.46 -11.43 3.83
C ALA A 21 -6.82 -12.02 3.41
N ALA A 22 -7.13 -13.26 3.81
CA ALA A 22 -8.40 -13.91 3.51
C ALA A 22 -9.43 -13.81 4.65
N ASP A 23 -9.10 -13.13 5.75
CA ASP A 23 -9.97 -13.05 6.92
C ASP A 23 -11.23 -12.22 6.59
N PRO A 24 -12.43 -12.63 7.05
CA PRO A 24 -13.65 -11.86 6.83
C PRO A 24 -13.60 -10.46 7.46
N THR A 25 -12.80 -10.27 8.50
CA THR A 25 -12.69 -9.02 9.25
C THR A 25 -11.74 -8.04 8.56
N PRO A 26 -12.19 -6.85 8.14
CA PRO A 26 -11.32 -5.88 7.45
C PRO A 26 -10.07 -5.50 8.25
N ALA A 27 -10.19 -5.31 9.56
CA ALA A 27 -9.05 -4.98 10.43
C ALA A 27 -7.95 -6.07 10.45
N ILE A 28 -8.33 -7.33 10.25
CA ILE A 28 -7.35 -8.42 10.13
C ILE A 28 -6.66 -8.37 8.76
N ARG A 29 -7.41 -8.08 7.68
CA ARG A 29 -6.84 -7.88 6.35
C ARG A 29 -5.94 -6.64 6.25
N GLU A 30 -6.24 -5.57 6.99
CA GLU A 30 -5.34 -4.40 7.14
C GLU A 30 -3.98 -4.82 7.69
N SER A 31 -3.95 -5.75 8.65
CA SER A 31 -2.71 -6.28 9.22
C SER A 31 -1.88 -7.03 8.17
N ALA A 32 -2.54 -7.73 7.23
CA ALA A 32 -1.89 -8.36 6.09
C ALA A 32 -1.33 -7.29 5.13
N ALA A 33 -2.15 -6.30 4.78
CA ALA A 33 -1.79 -5.20 3.89
C ALA A 33 -0.61 -4.37 4.39
N LEU A 34 -0.47 -4.17 5.71
CA LEU A 34 0.63 -3.40 6.32
C LEU A 34 1.90 -4.22 6.56
N SER A 35 1.85 -5.54 6.35
CA SER A 35 2.98 -6.40 6.68
C SER A 35 4.19 -6.11 5.79
N HIS A 36 5.37 -5.96 6.41
CA HIS A 36 6.64 -5.89 5.67
C HIS A 36 6.99 -7.22 4.96
N HIS A 37 6.29 -8.30 5.29
CA HIS A 37 6.44 -9.59 4.64
C HIS A 37 5.29 -9.89 3.67
N ALA A 38 4.45 -8.90 3.36
CA ALA A 38 3.40 -9.03 2.36
C ALA A 38 4.02 -9.37 1.00
N PRO A 39 3.70 -10.54 0.44
CA PRO A 39 4.01 -10.86 -0.94
C PRO A 39 3.31 -9.90 -1.90
N ILE A 40 3.87 -9.73 -3.10
CA ILE A 40 3.28 -8.86 -4.13
C ILE A 40 1.87 -9.31 -4.50
N ASP A 41 1.65 -10.62 -4.67
CA ASP A 41 0.33 -11.20 -4.98
C ASP A 41 -0.74 -10.86 -3.93
N VAL A 42 -0.34 -10.76 -2.66
CA VAL A 42 -1.26 -10.36 -1.58
C VAL A 42 -1.58 -8.87 -1.66
N LEU A 43 -0.59 -8.02 -1.94
CA LEU A 43 -0.81 -6.58 -2.08
C LEU A 43 -1.68 -6.26 -3.30
N GLU A 44 -1.49 -6.98 -4.40
CA GLU A 44 -2.35 -6.89 -5.59
C GLU A 44 -3.79 -7.29 -5.26
N HIS A 45 -3.98 -8.43 -4.59
CA HIS A 45 -5.31 -8.87 -4.19
C HIS A 45 -6.02 -7.87 -3.27
N LEU A 46 -5.31 -7.37 -2.25
CA LEU A 46 -5.86 -6.43 -1.28
C LEU A 46 -6.02 -5.00 -1.84
N ALA A 47 -5.41 -4.68 -2.98
CA ALA A 47 -5.64 -3.42 -3.68
C ALA A 47 -7.06 -3.31 -4.25
N ASP A 48 -7.73 -4.44 -4.48
CA ASP A 48 -9.12 -4.51 -4.93
C ASP A 48 -10.10 -4.83 -3.78
N ASP A 49 -9.65 -4.78 -2.53
CA ASP A 49 -10.48 -5.10 -1.36
C ASP A 49 -11.73 -4.22 -1.29
N ALA A 50 -12.85 -4.77 -0.85
CA ALA A 50 -14.10 -4.02 -0.70
C ALA A 50 -13.96 -2.86 0.31
N ASP A 51 -13.15 -3.04 1.36
CA ASP A 51 -12.96 -2.05 2.41
C ASP A 51 -11.89 -1.01 2.02
N PRO A 52 -12.23 0.29 1.96
CA PRO A 52 -11.27 1.34 1.61
C PRO A 52 -10.12 1.49 2.62
N SER A 53 -10.29 1.08 3.87
CA SER A 53 -9.22 1.10 4.89
C SER A 53 -8.16 0.04 4.60
N VAL A 54 -8.55 -1.13 4.08
CA VAL A 54 -7.62 -2.16 3.61
C VAL A 54 -6.84 -1.65 2.40
N ARG A 55 -7.52 -1.09 1.39
CA ARG A 55 -6.85 -0.50 0.21
C ARG A 55 -5.92 0.65 0.58
N ALA A 56 -6.29 1.47 1.56
CA ALA A 56 -5.44 2.54 2.09
C ALA A 56 -4.18 1.98 2.77
N CYS A 57 -4.30 0.85 3.47
CA CYS A 57 -3.15 0.14 4.04
C CYS A 57 -2.21 -0.40 2.97
N VAL A 58 -2.73 -0.88 1.83
CA VAL A 58 -1.92 -1.23 0.67
C VAL A 58 -1.19 0.00 0.13
N ALA A 59 -1.89 1.12 -0.10
CA ALA A 59 -1.25 2.36 -0.56
C ALA A 59 -0.16 2.87 0.41
N ARG A 60 -0.31 2.63 1.71
CA ARG A 60 0.67 3.02 2.74
C ARG A 60 1.86 2.06 2.85
N ASN A 61 1.73 0.81 2.39
CA ASN A 61 2.78 -0.18 2.58
C ASN A 61 4.01 0.15 1.70
N PRO A 62 5.20 0.32 2.28
CA PRO A 62 6.41 0.70 1.55
C PRO A 62 6.90 -0.32 0.51
N ARG A 63 6.35 -1.54 0.52
CA ARG A 63 6.65 -2.60 -0.44
C ARG A 63 5.64 -2.66 -1.58
N THR A 64 4.62 -1.79 -1.56
CA THR A 64 3.61 -1.74 -2.61
C THR A 64 4.26 -1.36 -3.93
N PRO A 65 4.16 -2.22 -4.96
CA PRO A 65 4.74 -1.94 -6.25
C PRO A 65 4.12 -0.70 -6.91
N THR A 66 4.89 -0.06 -7.77
CA THR A 66 4.50 1.19 -8.44
C THR A 66 3.26 1.03 -9.33
N TRP A 67 3.07 -0.13 -9.97
CA TRP A 67 1.87 -0.41 -10.76
C TRP A 67 0.60 -0.52 -9.90
N VAL A 68 0.71 -1.09 -8.68
CA VAL A 68 -0.39 -1.14 -7.72
C VAL A 68 -0.74 0.28 -7.24
N LEU A 69 0.26 1.11 -6.92
CA LEU A 69 0.05 2.52 -6.58
C LEU A 69 -0.62 3.29 -7.73
N THR A 70 -0.22 3.00 -8.97
CA THR A 70 -0.81 3.61 -10.17
C THR A 70 -2.29 3.28 -10.30
N ALA A 71 -2.69 2.05 -10.01
CA ALA A 71 -4.09 1.65 -9.95
C ALA A 71 -4.83 2.37 -8.80
N LEU A 72 -4.28 2.35 -7.59
CA LEU A 72 -4.88 2.96 -6.39
C LEU A 72 -5.01 4.49 -6.46
N ALA A 73 -4.23 5.17 -7.30
CA ALA A 73 -4.42 6.61 -7.52
C ALA A 73 -5.71 6.95 -8.29
N ALA A 74 -6.40 5.96 -8.86
CA ALA A 74 -7.76 6.13 -9.38
C ALA A 74 -8.84 5.60 -8.42
N ASP A 75 -8.48 5.25 -7.17
CA ASP A 75 -9.42 4.70 -6.20
C ASP A 75 -10.58 5.66 -5.92
N ARG A 76 -11.76 5.10 -5.65
CA ARG A 76 -12.97 5.89 -5.33
C ARG A 76 -12.81 6.67 -4.02
N SER A 77 -12.02 6.17 -3.08
CA SER A 77 -11.78 6.79 -1.79
C SER A 77 -10.66 7.84 -1.86
N PRO A 78 -10.93 9.11 -1.49
CA PRO A 78 -9.88 10.13 -1.42
C PRO A 78 -8.80 9.79 -0.39
N ARG A 79 -9.15 9.04 0.66
CA ARG A 79 -8.18 8.56 1.66
C ARG A 79 -7.12 7.65 1.03
N VAL A 80 -7.53 6.76 0.12
CA VAL A 80 -6.61 5.86 -0.59
C VAL A 80 -5.70 6.67 -1.50
N ARG A 81 -6.29 7.56 -2.32
CA ARG A 81 -5.53 8.42 -3.24
C ARG A 81 -4.53 9.34 -2.51
N GLY A 82 -4.90 9.85 -1.34
CA GLY A 82 -4.01 10.62 -0.47
C GLY A 82 -2.82 9.81 0.03
N TRP A 83 -3.01 8.54 0.42
CA TRP A 83 -1.89 7.68 0.78
C TRP A 83 -0.98 7.36 -0.40
N VAL A 84 -1.52 7.25 -1.61
CA VAL A 84 -0.70 7.14 -2.83
C VAL A 84 0.16 8.39 -3.02
N ALA A 85 -0.41 9.59 -2.89
CA ALA A 85 0.33 10.84 -2.99
C ALA A 85 1.47 10.94 -1.95
N ALA A 86 1.22 10.49 -0.72
CA ALA A 86 2.21 10.47 0.36
C ALA A 86 3.22 9.31 0.26
N HIS A 87 3.05 8.38 -0.68
CA HIS A 87 3.90 7.19 -0.76
C HIS A 87 5.29 7.55 -1.32
N ARG A 88 6.36 7.02 -0.71
CA ARG A 88 7.74 7.33 -1.11
C ARG A 88 8.07 6.96 -2.56
N LEU A 89 7.36 5.96 -3.11
CA LEU A 89 7.51 5.49 -4.50
C LEU A 89 6.51 6.16 -5.45
N CYS A 90 5.79 7.19 -4.99
CA CYS A 90 4.95 7.99 -5.87
C CYS A 90 5.86 8.78 -6.82
N HIS A 91 5.77 8.47 -8.10
CA HIS A 91 6.58 9.11 -9.13
C HIS A 91 5.96 10.45 -9.58
N PRO A 92 6.75 11.37 -10.17
CA PRO A 92 6.28 12.70 -10.56
C PRO A 92 5.01 12.71 -11.43
N ASP A 93 4.89 11.79 -12.39
CA ASP A 93 3.70 11.69 -13.25
C ASP A 93 2.43 11.37 -12.46
N LEU A 94 2.57 10.55 -11.41
CA LEU A 94 1.47 10.16 -10.54
C LEU A 94 1.06 11.32 -9.63
N LEU A 95 2.03 12.08 -9.11
CA LEU A 95 1.78 13.31 -8.37
C LEU A 95 1.12 14.38 -9.25
N ALA A 96 1.57 14.55 -10.49
CA ALA A 96 0.97 15.49 -11.44
C ALA A 96 -0.50 15.15 -11.71
N ARG A 97 -0.83 13.86 -11.84
CA ARG A 97 -2.23 13.41 -11.96
C ARG A 97 -3.04 13.74 -10.69
N LEU A 98 -2.49 13.46 -9.51
CA LEU A 98 -3.16 13.70 -8.23
C LEU A 98 -3.22 15.20 -7.86
N ALA A 99 -2.39 16.06 -8.46
CA ALA A 99 -2.49 17.51 -8.29
C ALA A 99 -3.82 18.08 -8.81
N ALA A 100 -4.44 17.40 -9.78
CA ALA A 100 -5.76 17.71 -10.31
C ALA A 100 -6.90 16.92 -9.64
N ASP A 101 -6.64 16.24 -8.51
CA ASP A 101 -7.65 15.43 -7.82
C ASP A 101 -8.87 16.29 -7.42
N PRO A 102 -10.11 15.78 -7.57
CA PRO A 102 -11.29 16.52 -7.15
C PRO A 102 -11.30 16.84 -5.64
N ASP A 103 -10.69 15.98 -4.82
CA ASP A 103 -10.67 16.15 -3.37
C ASP A 103 -9.56 17.13 -2.94
N PRO A 104 -9.90 18.24 -2.24
CA PRO A 104 -8.92 19.23 -1.81
C PRO A 104 -7.89 18.67 -0.83
N ALA A 105 -8.23 17.68 -0.01
CA ALA A 105 -7.30 17.06 0.92
C ALA A 105 -6.23 16.26 0.16
N VAL A 106 -6.59 15.59 -0.93
CA VAL A 106 -5.61 14.90 -1.78
C VAL A 106 -4.66 15.91 -2.42
N ARG A 107 -5.16 17.03 -2.94
CA ARG A 107 -4.32 18.10 -3.50
C ARG A 107 -3.37 18.70 -2.46
N ALA A 108 -3.82 18.86 -1.21
CA ALA A 108 -2.97 19.34 -0.11
C ALA A 108 -1.84 18.35 0.21
N VAL A 109 -2.12 17.04 0.19
CA VAL A 109 -1.08 16.01 0.37
C VAL A 109 -0.08 16.02 -0.79
N VAL A 110 -0.52 16.24 -2.03
CA VAL A 110 0.39 16.38 -3.18
C VAL A 110 1.31 17.59 -3.02
N ALA A 111 0.77 18.74 -2.63
CA ALA A 111 1.57 19.94 -2.38
C ALA A 111 2.60 19.73 -1.26
N TRP A 112 2.21 19.03 -0.19
CA TRP A 112 3.12 18.61 0.86
C TRP A 112 4.20 17.67 0.31
N ALA A 113 3.82 16.59 -0.39
CA ALA A 113 4.73 15.55 -0.88
C ALA A 113 5.75 16.07 -1.90
N ALA A 114 5.33 16.99 -2.78
CA ALA A 114 6.24 17.64 -3.73
C ALA A 114 7.41 18.33 -3.00
N GLY A 115 7.15 18.99 -1.86
CA GLY A 115 8.16 19.67 -1.06
C GLY A 115 9.27 18.79 -0.46
N TRP A 116 9.15 17.46 -0.46
CA TRP A 116 10.17 16.52 0.05
C TRP A 116 10.93 15.79 -1.07
N GLN A 117 10.49 15.93 -2.32
CA GLN A 117 11.08 15.25 -3.48
C GLN A 117 12.04 16.16 -4.26
N HIS A 118 12.43 17.30 -3.70
CA HIS A 118 13.45 18.24 -4.20
C HIS A 118 14.61 18.32 -3.22
#